data_AF-A0AAW9LH50-F1
#
_entry.id   AF-A0AAW9LH50-F1
#
_cell.length_a   1.000
_cell.length_b   1.000
_cell.length_c   1.000
_cell.angle_alpha   90.00
_cell.angle_beta   90.00
_cell.angle_gamma   90.00
#
_symmetry.space_group_name_H-M   'P 1'
#
loop_
_entity.id
_entity.type
_entity.pdbx_description
1 polymer ?
#
loop_
_entity_poly.entity_id
_entity_poly.type
_entity_poly.pdbx_seq_one_letter_code
_entity_poly.pdbx_strand_id
1 'polypeptide(L)'
;MNEEVELGELSAKIAAWENDTEVDELTDQERKRVYVSLYQTHIPKLEEVGLIEYEKDSGVVTLTDKATEIDQYLTNDETSAFRWELYYFGLAVVSGLLIVGKLVNVPPFGGIAESTLTVLIVLAFGVSALAHFVLERRRSSTEVPPELQAENET
;
A
#
# COMPACT_ATOMS: atom_id res chain seq x y z
N MET A 1 -19.17 12.48 0.92
CA MET A 1 -20.40 12.00 0.24
C MET A 1 -20.45 10.53 0.58
N ASN A 2 -21.48 10.09 1.27
CA ASN A 2 -21.63 8.68 1.61
C ASN A 2 -21.92 7.95 0.31
N GLU A 3 -21.05 7.01 -0.06
CA GLU A 3 -21.22 6.21 -1.27
C GLU A 3 -22.29 5.15 -1.00
N GLU A 4 -23.33 5.14 -1.84
CA GLU A 4 -24.46 4.23 -1.75
C GLU A 4 -24.33 3.20 -2.88
N VAL A 5 -24.50 1.93 -2.53
CA VAL A 5 -24.46 0.82 -3.50
C VAL A 5 -25.54 -0.20 -3.18
N GLU A 6 -26.20 -0.73 -4.20
CA GLU A 6 -27.12 -1.84 -4.01
C GLU A 6 -26.34 -3.11 -3.65
N LEU A 7 -26.83 -3.86 -2.67
CA LEU A 7 -26.22 -5.11 -2.24
C LEU A 7 -26.08 -6.10 -3.41
N GLY A 8 -27.04 -6.11 -4.35
CA GLY A 8 -26.98 -6.91 -5.55
C GLY A 8 -25.79 -6.55 -6.45
N GLU A 9 -25.56 -5.26 -6.67
CA GLU A 9 -24.44 -4.73 -7.45
C GLU A 9 -23.11 -5.02 -6.74
N LEU A 10 -23.03 -4.75 -5.44
CA LEU A 10 -21.85 -5.04 -4.61
C LEU A 10 -21.48 -6.53 -4.66
N SER A 11 -22.48 -7.41 -4.55
CA SER A 11 -22.29 -8.85 -4.63
C SER A 11 -21.76 -9.29 -5.99
N ALA A 12 -22.25 -8.68 -7.08
CA ALA A 12 -21.80 -8.99 -8.42
C ALA A 12 -20.34 -8.57 -8.66
N LYS A 13 -19.96 -7.36 -8.22
CA LYS A 13 -18.57 -6.89 -8.30
C LYS A 13 -17.61 -7.78 -7.51
N ILE A 14 -17.96 -8.14 -6.29
CA ILE A 14 -17.14 -9.01 -5.45
C ILE A 14 -17.05 -10.42 -6.06
N ALA A 15 -18.14 -10.98 -6.57
CA ALA A 15 -18.12 -12.28 -7.24
C ALA A 15 -17.23 -12.28 -8.49
N ALA A 16 -17.25 -11.21 -9.29
CA ALA A 16 -16.38 -11.04 -10.45
C ALA A 16 -14.89 -11.06 -10.03
N TRP A 17 -14.54 -10.32 -8.98
CA TRP A 17 -13.19 -10.32 -8.42
C TRP A 17 -12.77 -11.69 -7.86
N GLU A 18 -13.66 -12.40 -7.16
CA GLU A 18 -13.33 -13.73 -6.60
C GLU A 18 -13.11 -14.81 -7.66
N ASN A 19 -13.69 -14.65 -8.85
CA ASN A 19 -13.62 -15.64 -9.94
C ASN A 19 -12.74 -15.17 -11.11
N ASP A 20 -12.01 -14.05 -10.96
CA ASP A 20 -11.15 -13.45 -12.00
C ASP A 20 -11.86 -13.32 -13.37
N THR A 21 -13.10 -12.83 -13.35
CA THR A 21 -13.98 -12.73 -14.52
C THR A 21 -14.76 -11.41 -14.52
N GLU A 22 -15.45 -11.10 -15.62
CA GLU A 22 -16.31 -9.92 -15.71
C GLU A 22 -17.71 -10.19 -15.12
N VAL A 23 -18.40 -9.13 -14.69
CA VAL A 23 -19.75 -9.26 -14.11
C VAL A 23 -20.74 -9.93 -15.07
N ASP A 24 -20.61 -9.66 -16.38
CA ASP A 24 -21.47 -10.20 -17.43
C ASP A 24 -21.22 -11.69 -17.72
N GLU A 25 -20.09 -12.23 -17.28
CA GLU A 25 -19.70 -13.64 -17.46
C GLU A 25 -20.06 -14.51 -16.24
N LEU A 26 -20.49 -13.90 -15.13
CA LEU A 26 -20.87 -14.61 -13.91
C LEU A 26 -22.11 -15.46 -14.07
N THR A 27 -22.06 -16.66 -13.49
CA THR A 27 -23.27 -17.47 -13.31
C THR A 27 -24.13 -16.93 -12.17
N ASP A 28 -25.45 -17.18 -12.22
CA ASP A 28 -26.36 -16.85 -11.13
C ASP A 28 -25.96 -17.51 -9.80
N GLN A 29 -25.33 -18.68 -9.85
CA GLN A 29 -24.91 -19.39 -8.65
C GLN A 29 -23.72 -18.72 -7.96
N GLU A 30 -22.75 -18.24 -8.72
CA GLU A 30 -21.59 -17.50 -8.19
C GLU A 30 -22.04 -16.19 -7.55
N ARG A 31 -22.83 -15.38 -8.27
CA ARG A 31 -23.39 -14.13 -7.74
C ARG A 31 -24.21 -14.36 -6.47
N LYS A 32 -25.08 -15.39 -6.47
CA LYS A 32 -25.93 -15.71 -5.33
C LYS A 32 -25.15 -16.15 -4.10
N ARG A 33 -24.04 -16.88 -4.27
CA ARG A 33 -23.21 -17.33 -3.14
C ARG A 33 -22.65 -16.12 -2.39
N VAL A 34 -22.06 -15.17 -3.10
CA VAL A 34 -21.51 -13.93 -2.53
C VAL A 34 -22.62 -13.10 -1.89
N TYR A 35 -23.75 -12.92 -2.57
CA TYR A 35 -24.91 -12.19 -2.01
C TYR A 35 -25.37 -12.74 -0.67
N VAL A 36 -25.53 -14.07 -0.56
CA VAL A 36 -25.96 -14.70 0.68
C VAL A 36 -24.92 -14.50 1.79
N SER A 37 -23.62 -14.65 1.48
CA SER A 37 -22.54 -14.43 2.44
C SER A 37 -22.52 -12.98 2.95
N LEU A 38 -22.59 -12.00 2.03
CA LEU A 38 -22.62 -10.59 2.38
C LEU A 38 -23.81 -10.27 3.28
N TYR A 39 -25.01 -10.67 2.86
CA TYR A 39 -26.23 -10.39 3.60
C TYR A 39 -26.24 -11.03 5.01
N GLN A 40 -25.75 -12.26 5.15
CA GLN A 40 -25.86 -13.01 6.41
C GLN A 40 -24.72 -12.74 7.38
N THR A 41 -23.52 -12.42 6.89
CA THR A 41 -22.31 -12.36 7.72
C THR A 41 -21.67 -10.98 7.68
N HIS A 42 -21.39 -10.44 6.50
CA HIS A 42 -20.57 -9.24 6.39
C HIS A 42 -21.37 -7.97 6.71
N ILE A 43 -22.55 -7.79 6.11
CA ILE A 43 -23.39 -6.61 6.32
C ILE A 43 -23.77 -6.44 7.80
N PRO A 44 -24.29 -7.47 8.50
CA PRO A 44 -24.61 -7.33 9.92
C PRO A 44 -23.40 -6.97 10.77
N LYS A 45 -22.20 -7.49 10.43
CA LYS A 45 -21.00 -7.22 11.21
C LYS A 45 -20.48 -5.81 11.00
N LEU A 46 -20.48 -5.33 9.76
CA LEU A 46 -20.06 -3.97 9.41
C LEU A 46 -21.04 -2.91 9.96
N GLU A 47 -22.33 -3.22 10.00
CA GLU A 47 -23.35 -2.39 10.64
C GLU A 47 -23.18 -2.36 12.17
N GLU A 48 -22.91 -3.51 12.81
CA GLU A 48 -22.65 -3.60 14.26
C GLU A 48 -21.50 -2.69 14.71
N VAL A 49 -20.43 -2.61 13.91
CA VAL A 49 -19.29 -1.72 14.20
C VAL A 49 -19.49 -0.29 13.68
N GLY A 50 -20.61 -0.01 13.02
CA GLY A 50 -21.01 1.31 12.56
C GLY A 50 -20.26 1.81 11.32
N LEU A 51 -19.73 0.92 10.49
CA LEU A 51 -19.01 1.28 9.25
C LEU A 51 -19.95 1.46 8.06
N ILE A 52 -21.11 0.81 8.10
CA ILE A 52 -22.15 0.96 7.08
C ILE A 52 -23.52 1.14 7.74
N GLU A 53 -24.46 1.66 6.96
CA GLU A 53 -25.89 1.58 7.21
C GLU A 53 -26.52 0.73 6.11
N TYR A 54 -27.39 -0.22 6.47
CA TYR A 54 -28.06 -1.08 5.50
C TYR A 54 -29.58 -0.92 5.54
N GLU A 55 -30.15 -0.44 4.43
CA GLU A 55 -31.59 -0.30 4.28
C GLU A 55 -32.19 -1.58 3.66
N LYS A 56 -32.81 -2.41 4.51
CA LYS A 56 -33.30 -3.75 4.13
C LYS A 56 -34.36 -3.75 3.03
N ASP A 57 -35.18 -2.71 2.97
CA ASP A 57 -36.30 -2.64 2.03
C ASP A 57 -35.85 -2.28 0.62
N SER A 58 -34.86 -1.39 0.50
CA SER A 58 -34.25 -0.99 -0.79
C SER A 58 -33.06 -1.86 -1.17
N GLY A 59 -32.46 -2.57 -0.22
CA GLY A 59 -31.24 -3.35 -0.41
C GLY A 59 -30.00 -2.48 -0.58
N VAL A 60 -30.06 -1.21 -0.14
CA VAL A 60 -28.96 -0.25 -0.28
C VAL A 60 -28.03 -0.31 0.91
N VAL A 61 -26.72 -0.32 0.62
CA VAL A 61 -25.63 -0.23 1.59
C VAL A 61 -24.98 1.13 1.45
N THR A 62 -24.87 1.85 2.56
CA THR A 62 -24.31 3.20 2.60
C THR A 62 -23.11 3.23 3.54
N LEU A 63 -21.97 3.76 3.09
CA LEU A 63 -20.82 3.96 3.98
C LEU A 63 -21.07 5.09 4.98
N THR A 64 -20.64 4.91 6.22
CA THR A 64 -20.67 5.98 7.24
C THR A 64 -19.37 6.77 7.25
N ASP A 65 -19.37 7.90 7.95
CA ASP A 65 -18.14 8.70 8.16
C ASP A 65 -17.03 7.88 8.85
N LYS A 66 -17.39 6.91 9.69
CA LYS A 66 -16.45 6.03 10.39
C LYS A 66 -15.69 5.11 9.43
N ALA A 67 -16.32 4.68 8.33
CA ALA A 67 -15.62 3.91 7.31
C ALA A 67 -14.52 4.73 6.62
N THR A 68 -14.73 6.03 6.42
CA THR A 68 -13.72 6.94 5.87
C THR A 68 -12.52 7.11 6.82
N GLU A 69 -12.76 7.08 8.13
CA GLU A 69 -11.68 7.15 9.12
C GLU A 69 -10.79 5.89 9.11
N ILE A 70 -11.38 4.71 8.86
CA ILE A 70 -10.63 3.44 8.83
C ILE A 70 -9.98 3.19 7.45
N ASP A 71 -10.48 3.84 6.39
CA ASP A 71 -9.95 3.70 5.03
C ASP A 71 -8.43 3.95 4.94
N GLN A 72 -7.89 4.87 5.74
CA GLN A 72 -6.44 5.13 5.82
C GLN A 72 -5.61 3.92 6.29
N TYR A 73 -6.23 2.96 6.99
CA TYR A 73 -5.59 1.72 7.46
C TYR A 73 -5.85 0.54 6.52
N LEU A 74 -6.88 0.61 5.68
CA LEU A 74 -7.24 -0.44 4.72
C LEU A 74 -6.59 -0.22 3.35
N THR A 75 -6.41 1.03 2.97
CA THR A 75 -5.61 1.42 1.81
C THR A 75 -4.14 1.22 2.15
N ASN A 76 -3.67 -0.02 1.98
CA ASN A 76 -2.24 -0.26 1.88
C ASN A 76 -1.74 0.53 0.68
N ASP A 77 -0.98 1.60 0.94
CA ASP A 77 -0.24 2.43 -0.01
C ASP A 77 0.85 1.62 -0.76
N GLU A 78 0.59 0.36 -1.13
CA GLU A 78 1.49 -0.41 -2.00
C GLU A 78 1.69 0.27 -3.35
N THR A 79 0.82 1.21 -3.73
CA THR A 79 0.98 2.03 -4.94
C THR A 79 1.74 3.35 -4.74
N SER A 80 2.13 3.74 -3.52
CA SER A 80 2.99 4.91 -3.29
C SER A 80 4.14 4.68 -2.28
N ALA A 81 4.59 3.44 -2.13
CA ALA A 81 5.89 3.19 -1.55
C ALA A 81 6.98 3.66 -2.54
N PHE A 82 7.68 4.74 -2.19
CA PHE A 82 8.89 5.19 -2.87
C PHE A 82 9.73 3.98 -3.26
N ARG A 83 9.90 3.73 -4.57
CA ARG A 83 10.46 2.47 -5.09
C ARG A 83 11.97 2.43 -4.87
N TRP A 84 12.36 2.25 -3.61
CA TRP A 84 13.75 2.28 -3.13
C TRP A 84 14.63 1.32 -3.90
N GLU A 85 14.07 0.22 -4.39
CA GLU A 85 14.72 -0.74 -5.29
C GLU A 85 15.31 -0.07 -6.54
N LEU A 86 14.55 0.79 -7.23
CA LEU A 86 15.04 1.50 -8.41
C LEU A 86 16.02 2.61 -8.05
N TYR A 87 15.83 3.25 -6.91
CA TYR A 87 16.77 4.25 -6.42
C TYR A 87 18.14 3.61 -6.15
N TYR A 88 18.19 2.49 -5.43
CA TYR A 88 19.42 1.76 -5.16
C TYR A 88 20.03 1.16 -6.43
N PHE A 89 19.21 0.63 -7.34
CA PHE A 89 19.68 0.14 -8.63
C PHE A 89 20.32 1.26 -9.46
N GLY A 90 19.67 2.42 -9.58
CA GLY A 90 20.22 3.59 -10.27
C GLY A 90 21.51 4.08 -9.61
N LEU A 91 21.53 4.17 -8.28
CA LEU A 91 22.71 4.57 -7.52
C LEU A 91 23.88 3.60 -7.74
N ALA A 92 23.61 2.29 -7.76
CA ALA A 92 24.61 1.26 -8.03
C ALA A 92 25.14 1.34 -9.47
N VAL A 93 24.26 1.52 -10.47
CA VAL A 93 24.66 1.69 -11.87
C VAL A 93 25.55 2.93 -12.04
N VAL A 94 25.16 4.08 -11.49
CA VAL A 94 25.95 5.31 -11.54
C VAL A 94 27.31 5.13 -10.86
N SER A 95 27.33 4.54 -9.67
CA SER A 95 28.57 4.26 -8.94
C SER A 95 29.49 3.31 -9.72
N GLY A 96 28.94 2.27 -10.35
CA GLY A 96 29.67 1.36 -11.21
C GLY A 96 30.26 2.05 -12.45
N LEU A 97 29.49 2.91 -13.11
CA LEU A 97 29.95 3.68 -14.27
C LEU A 97 31.10 4.63 -13.88
N LEU A 98 31.06 5.25 -12.70
CA LEU A 98 32.14 6.09 -12.19
C LEU A 98 33.44 5.29 -11.97
N ILE A 99 33.33 4.08 -11.40
CA ILE A 99 34.47 3.17 -11.21
C ILE A 99 35.08 2.76 -12.55
N VAL A 100 34.24 2.35 -13.52
CA VAL A 100 34.69 1.96 -14.86
C VAL A 100 35.33 3.15 -15.60
N GLY A 101 34.73 4.34 -15.53
CA GLY A 101 35.27 5.55 -16.14
C GLY A 101 36.66 5.91 -15.60
N LYS A 102 36.89 5.74 -14.29
CA LYS A 102 38.22 5.89 -13.68
C LYS A 102 39.18 4.79 -14.14
N LEU A 103 38.76 3.52 -14.20
CA LEU A 103 39.62 2.41 -14.64
C LEU A 103 40.13 2.59 -16.07
N VAL A 104 39.28 3.08 -16.98
CA VAL A 104 39.64 3.36 -18.38
C VAL A 104 40.36 4.71 -18.54
N ASN A 105 40.57 5.43 -17.43
CA ASN A 105 41.32 6.69 -17.37
C ASN A 105 40.70 7.79 -18.25
N VAL A 106 39.38 7.82 -18.33
CA VAL A 106 38.62 8.81 -19.12
C VAL A 106 38.85 10.21 -18.51
N PRO A 107 39.32 11.22 -19.26
CA PRO A 107 39.36 12.60 -18.75
C PRO A 107 37.93 13.07 -18.43
N PRO A 108 37.64 13.68 -17.27
CA PRO A 108 38.55 14.29 -16.29
C PRO A 108 39.02 13.39 -15.12
N PHE A 109 38.66 12.10 -15.12
CA PHE A 109 38.83 11.20 -13.95
C PHE A 109 40.28 10.78 -13.68
N GLY A 110 41.19 10.92 -14.65
CA GLY A 110 42.59 10.49 -14.51
C GLY A 110 43.43 11.28 -13.50
N GLY A 111 42.99 12.47 -13.08
CA GLY A 111 43.65 13.27 -12.05
C GLY A 111 43.09 13.07 -10.63
N ILE A 112 42.04 12.27 -10.47
CA ILE A 112 41.34 12.08 -9.20
C ILE A 112 42.01 10.95 -8.43
N ALA A 113 42.34 11.20 -7.15
CA ALA A 113 42.86 10.16 -6.28
C ALA A 113 41.82 9.05 -6.10
N GLU A 114 42.26 7.79 -6.16
CA GLU A 114 41.37 6.63 -6.07
C GLU A 114 40.55 6.60 -4.77
N SER A 115 41.16 7.04 -3.66
CA SER A 115 40.50 7.18 -2.37
C SER A 115 39.34 8.17 -2.40
N THR A 116 39.41 9.25 -3.18
CA THR A 116 38.36 10.27 -3.27
C THR A 116 37.07 9.68 -3.86
N LEU A 117 37.17 8.89 -4.93
CA LEU A 117 36.01 8.29 -5.58
C LEU A 117 35.34 7.24 -4.68
N THR A 118 36.14 6.40 -4.02
CA THR A 118 35.65 5.39 -3.06
C THR A 118 34.93 6.04 -1.89
N VAL A 119 35.50 7.10 -1.31
CA VAL A 119 34.89 7.84 -0.19
C VAL A 119 33.55 8.46 -0.60
N LEU A 120 33.46 9.04 -1.81
CA LEU A 120 32.21 9.61 -2.32
C LEU A 120 31.11 8.56 -2.51
N ILE A 121 31.45 7.40 -3.09
CA ILE A 121 30.50 6.31 -3.29
C ILE A 121 30.02 5.77 -1.94
N VAL A 122 30.93 5.49 -1.01
CA VAL A 122 30.59 4.99 0.33
C VAL A 122 29.72 6.01 1.07
N LEU A 123 30.02 7.31 0.98
CA LEU A 123 29.19 8.36 1.58
C LEU A 123 27.79 8.40 0.95
N ALA A 124 27.68 8.29 -0.38
CA ALA A 124 26.38 8.30 -1.05
C ALA A 124 25.49 7.12 -0.60
N PHE A 125 26.06 5.91 -0.54
CA PHE A 125 25.36 4.73 -0.01
C PHE A 125 25.03 4.88 1.48
N GLY A 126 25.96 5.41 2.28
CA GLY A 126 25.76 5.62 3.72
C GLY A 126 24.65 6.63 4.03
N VAL A 127 24.63 7.78 3.34
CA VAL A 127 23.57 8.80 3.46
C VAL A 127 22.23 8.23 3.00
N SER A 128 22.22 7.47 1.90
CA SER A 128 21.00 6.80 1.44
C SER A 128 20.46 5.80 2.46
N ALA A 129 21.33 4.94 3.01
CA ALA A 129 20.94 3.96 4.00
C ALA A 129 20.42 4.62 5.28
N LEU A 130 21.05 5.72 5.71
CA LEU A 130 20.59 6.52 6.85
C LEU A 130 19.24 7.18 6.58
N ALA A 131 19.06 7.76 5.40
CA ALA A 131 17.80 8.38 4.99
C ALA A 131 16.67 7.33 4.97
N HIS A 132 16.91 6.16 4.36
CA HIS A 132 15.97 5.04 4.37
C HIS A 132 15.62 4.62 5.79
N PHE A 133 16.63 4.38 6.64
CA PHE A 133 16.41 3.97 8.03
C PHE A 133 15.59 4.99 8.84
N VAL A 134 15.86 6.29 8.66
CA VAL A 134 15.12 7.35 9.38
C VAL A 134 13.70 7.51 8.86
N LEU A 135 13.49 7.46 7.55
CA LEU A 135 12.17 7.61 6.94
C LEU A 135 11.27 6.41 7.24
N GLU A 136 11.81 5.20 7.14
CA GLU A 136 11.09 3.97 7.46
C GLU A 136 10.73 3.91 8.94
N ARG A 137 11.65 4.31 9.83
CA ARG A 137 11.38 4.35 11.26
C ARG A 137 10.35 5.41 11.67
N ARG A 138 10.20 6.47 10.88
CA ARG A 138 9.12 7.45 11.09
C ARG A 138 7.76 6.90 10.68
N ARG A 139 7.69 6.17 9.56
CA ARG A 139 6.46 5.49 9.13
C ARG A 139 5.98 4.48 10.17
N SER A 140 6.87 3.60 10.62
CA SER A 140 6.52 2.58 11.62
C SER A 140 6.13 3.13 13.00
N SER A 141 6.53 4.36 13.34
CA SER A 141 6.10 5.01 14.59
C SER A 141 4.71 5.65 14.50
N THR A 142 4.21 5.90 13.28
CA THR A 142 2.86 6.43 13.04
C THR A 142 1.82 5.30 12.96
N GLU A 143 2.25 4.07 12.69
CA GLU A 143 1.38 2.90 12.55
C GLU A 143 0.99 2.22 13.88
N VAL A 144 1.57 2.59 15.03
CA VAL A 144 1.16 2.00 16.32
C VAL A 144 -0.19 2.60 16.73
N PRO A 145 -1.30 1.83 16.67
CA PRO A 145 -2.61 2.35 17.00
C PRO A 145 -2.64 2.76 18.48
N PRO A 146 -3.30 3.87 18.84
CA PRO A 146 -3.40 4.33 20.23
C PRO A 146 -3.99 3.26 21.17
N GLU A 147 -4.75 2.31 20.61
CA GLU A 147 -5.34 1.17 21.33
C GLU A 147 -4.29 0.21 21.91
N LEU A 148 -3.14 0.01 21.23
CA LEU A 148 -2.04 -0.85 21.73
C LEU A 148 -1.16 -0.18 22.79
N GLN A 149 -1.31 1.15 22.96
CA GLN A 149 -0.62 1.90 23.99
C GLN A 149 -1.42 1.91 25.30
N ALA A 150 -2.75 1.92 25.21
CA ALA A 150 -3.64 1.91 26.37
C ALA A 150 -3.65 0.56 27.12
N GLU A 151 -3.38 -0.56 26.43
CA GLU A 151 -3.42 -1.90 27.04
C GLU A 151 -2.21 -2.21 27.94
N ASN A 152 -1.12 -1.44 27.85
CA ASN A 152 0.09 -1.64 28.67
C ASN A 152 0.12 -0.80 29.96
N GLU A 153 -0.96 -0.06 30.27
CA GLU A 153 -1.06 0.77 31.48
C GLU A 153 -2.01 0.21 32.58
N THR A 154 -2.47 -1.03 32.44
CA THR A 154 -3.25 -1.77 33.48
C THR A 154 -2.63 -3.11 33.81
#